data_AF-A0AAE3QN98-F1
#
_entry.id   AF-A0AAE3QN98-F1
#
_cell.length_a   1.000
_cell.length_b   1.000
_cell.length_c   1.000
_cell.angle_alpha   90.00
_cell.angle_beta   90.00
_cell.angle_gamma   90.00
#
_symmetry.space_group_name_H-M   'P 1'
#
loop_
_entity.id
_entity.type
_entity.pdbx_description
1 polymer ?
#
loop_
_entity_poly.entity_id
_entity_poly.type
_entity_poly.pdbx_seq_one_letter_code
_entity_poly.pdbx_strand_id
1 'polypeptide(L)'
;MKKIYILFLFLGLSYSVQAQNMPPYVHSFSNMYLENGAAAGMNGYPVIFLSFHRQQIGHIETPPAHASFAFHTPFRQRQYAFGTNISYFRQGVQQTTNAYITFARRLDFGKESFLQVGISGGFFYNSIYTADLTPDELADPILAAMNKTYRADVRIGAIYQYKNLQLGLSLPRLAPYSTVGSDGQRLQRTFKPLENYTLSAAYRINATPDVVIHPMVLYRKYEYQKDPFFEVNAVVNYKDGYWVGGAYRQDYGMFFMAGFKAFNKVSFGYAYKLANNNVSNYGNPAHEIQFGIHLGKKQEQPIRTLPAFTQLNNRTIRVTPAKIDTSIRIEIVRKMLAPPPNPLEMEIGNYLIVGAFRYEQNARKYMNTVIASGHEAKIGFNSNRQFHYVYIYVGDNLEDVRARVRQIRTEKGYENAWIFRITE
;
A
#
# COMPACT_ATOMS: atom_id res chain seq x y z
N MET A 1 -25.29 9.31 46.11
CA MET A 1 -24.91 7.95 45.63
C MET A 1 -23.71 8.10 44.69
N LYS A 2 -22.52 8.14 45.28
CA LYS A 2 -21.22 8.28 44.62
C LYS A 2 -20.31 7.20 45.24
N LYS A 3 -19.43 6.64 44.42
CA LYS A 3 -18.30 5.76 44.77
C LYS A 3 -18.66 4.32 45.18
N ILE A 4 -18.49 3.36 44.24
CA ILE A 4 -18.12 1.97 44.56
C ILE A 4 -17.55 1.16 43.37
N TYR A 5 -17.59 1.66 42.13
CA TYR A 5 -17.06 0.88 40.98
C TYR A 5 -15.56 1.05 40.67
N ILE A 6 -14.77 1.65 41.57
CA ILE A 6 -13.31 1.83 41.36
C ILE A 6 -12.49 0.67 41.97
N LEU A 7 -13.10 -0.22 42.76
CA LEU A 7 -12.36 -1.23 43.53
C LEU A 7 -12.19 -2.60 42.84
N PHE A 8 -12.77 -2.82 41.66
CA PHE A 8 -12.58 -4.06 40.90
C PHE A 8 -11.55 -3.94 39.76
N LEU A 9 -10.90 -2.78 39.61
CA LEU A 9 -9.93 -2.52 38.53
C LEU A 9 -8.46 -2.85 38.91
N PHE A 10 -8.21 -3.42 40.10
CA PHE A 10 -6.86 -3.51 40.68
C PHE A 10 -6.33 -4.92 40.97
N LEU A 11 -6.95 -5.98 40.44
CA LEU A 11 -6.46 -7.35 40.61
C LEU A 11 -6.31 -8.06 39.26
N GLY A 12 -5.16 -7.82 38.64
CA GLY A 12 -4.74 -8.48 37.40
C GLY A 12 -3.26 -8.28 37.12
N LEU A 13 -2.42 -8.33 38.16
CA LEU A 13 -0.96 -8.32 38.04
C LEU A 13 -0.48 -9.72 37.64
N SER A 14 0.00 -9.85 36.41
CA SER A 14 0.97 -10.88 36.03
C SER A 14 1.73 -10.38 34.81
N TYR A 15 2.96 -9.93 35.06
CA TYR A 15 3.90 -9.43 34.08
C TYR A 15 4.53 -10.60 33.30
N SER A 16 4.56 -10.46 31.98
CA SER A 16 5.55 -11.15 31.14
C SER A 16 6.16 -10.09 30.24
N VAL A 17 7.41 -9.74 30.54
CA VAL A 17 8.21 -8.79 29.75
C VAL A 17 8.71 -9.53 28.50
N GLN A 18 8.30 -9.07 27.32
CA GLN A 18 8.97 -9.39 26.06
C GLN A 18 9.10 -8.12 25.22
N ALA A 19 10.26 -7.48 25.30
CA ALA A 19 10.62 -6.30 24.53
C ALA A 19 11.52 -6.71 23.36
N GLN A 20 10.95 -6.94 22.17
CA GLN A 20 11.70 -7.24 20.94
C GLN A 20 11.17 -6.47 19.72
N ASN A 21 10.66 -5.25 19.92
CA ASN A 21 10.29 -4.37 18.81
C ASN A 21 11.28 -3.21 18.71
N MET A 22 11.58 -2.82 17.47
CA MET A 22 12.25 -1.55 17.23
C MET A 22 11.34 -0.42 17.73
N PRO A 23 11.82 0.52 18.56
CA PRO A 23 10.99 1.59 19.08
C PRO A 23 10.43 2.43 17.91
N PRO A 24 9.14 2.80 17.92
CA PRO A 24 8.56 3.65 16.88
C PRO A 24 9.27 5.01 16.83
N TYR A 25 9.39 5.59 15.63
CA TYR A 25 10.12 6.84 15.40
C TYR A 25 9.36 8.03 16.00
N VAL A 26 9.99 8.84 16.84
CA VAL A 26 9.34 10.02 17.43
C VAL A 26 9.20 11.14 16.40
N HIS A 27 10.13 11.20 15.46
CA HIS A 27 10.11 12.16 14.34
C HIS A 27 9.22 11.73 13.16
N SER A 28 8.16 10.96 13.42
CA SER A 28 7.17 10.56 12.40
C SER A 28 6.50 11.77 11.72
N PHE A 29 6.40 12.91 12.42
CA PHE A 29 5.91 14.17 11.86
C PHE A 29 6.79 14.70 10.71
N SER A 30 8.11 14.76 10.91
CA SER A 30 9.04 15.29 9.92
C SER A 30 9.40 14.27 8.84
N ASN A 31 9.37 12.98 9.16
CA ASN A 31 9.69 11.90 8.22
C ASN A 31 8.72 10.71 8.33
N MET A 32 7.51 10.90 7.80
CA MET A 32 6.47 9.86 7.73
C MET A 32 6.89 8.63 6.90
N TYR A 33 7.89 8.78 6.01
CA TYR A 33 8.38 7.68 5.19
C TYR A 33 8.98 6.52 6.03
N LEU A 34 9.45 6.81 7.25
CA LEU A 34 9.95 5.78 8.18
C LEU A 34 8.82 4.85 8.67
N GLU A 35 7.60 5.37 8.79
CA GLU A 35 6.42 4.63 9.27
C GLU A 35 5.60 4.05 8.11
N ASN A 36 5.48 4.80 7.01
CA ASN A 36 4.66 4.44 5.86
C ASN A 36 5.40 4.73 4.54
N GLY A 37 5.75 3.66 3.82
CA GLY A 37 6.46 3.76 2.54
C GLY A 37 5.71 4.57 1.46
N ALA A 38 4.37 4.69 1.56
CA ALA A 38 3.61 5.56 0.66
C ALA A 38 3.94 7.05 0.83
N ALA A 39 4.54 7.46 1.96
CA ALA A 39 4.93 8.84 2.18
C ALA A 39 6.18 9.27 1.38
N ALA A 40 6.84 8.35 0.69
CA ALA A 40 8.00 8.66 -0.14
C ALA A 40 7.70 9.81 -1.13
N GLY A 41 8.52 10.85 -1.10
CA GLY A 41 8.40 12.01 -2.00
C GLY A 41 7.14 12.87 -1.81
N MET A 42 6.32 12.63 -0.77
CA MET A 42 5.11 13.41 -0.49
C MET A 42 5.39 14.89 -0.24
N ASN A 43 6.55 15.24 0.33
CA ASN A 43 6.93 16.63 0.56
C ASN A 43 7.31 17.39 -0.73
N GLY A 44 7.47 16.68 -1.85
CA GLY A 44 7.83 17.27 -3.15
C GLY A 44 9.33 17.50 -3.34
N TYR A 45 10.18 17.10 -2.39
CA TYR A 45 11.64 17.26 -2.49
C TYR A 45 12.33 15.89 -2.52
N PRO A 46 13.45 15.75 -3.23
CA PRO A 46 14.47 14.78 -2.86
C PRO A 46 15.02 15.16 -1.46
N VAL A 47 14.93 14.25 -0.50
CA VAL A 47 15.33 14.52 0.89
C VAL A 47 16.11 13.35 1.45
N ILE A 48 17.16 13.67 2.21
CA ILE A 48 17.89 12.73 3.06
C ILE A 48 17.51 13.04 4.51
N PHE A 49 17.27 12.00 5.31
CA PHE A 49 17.13 12.07 6.75
C PHE A 49 18.13 11.14 7.43
N LEU A 50 18.75 11.64 8.48
CA LEU A 50 19.56 10.89 9.42
C LEU A 50 18.90 11.03 10.79
N SER A 51 18.51 9.93 11.41
CA SER A 51 17.98 9.95 12.77
C SER A 51 18.87 9.12 13.67
N PHE A 52 19.12 9.60 14.87
CA PHE A 52 19.84 8.88 15.91
C PHE A 52 19.08 8.99 17.21
N HIS A 53 18.85 7.85 17.84
CA HIS A 53 18.18 7.73 19.11
C HIS A 53 19.07 6.96 20.06
N ARG A 54 19.18 7.47 21.29
CA ARG A 54 19.86 6.79 22.38
C ARG A 54 19.06 6.97 23.66
N GLN A 55 18.74 5.85 24.29
CA GLN A 55 18.21 5.88 25.65
C GLN A 55 19.37 6.15 26.61
N GLN A 56 19.23 7.13 27.50
CA GLN A 56 20.16 7.23 28.62
C GLN A 56 19.73 6.19 29.63
N ILE A 57 20.61 5.29 30.05
CA ILE A 57 20.37 4.44 31.22
C ILE A 57 21.66 4.45 32.06
N GLY A 58 21.55 4.64 33.38
CA GLY A 58 22.64 4.25 34.30
C GLY A 58 22.76 2.72 34.37
N HIS A 59 23.83 2.21 35.00
CA HIS A 59 24.17 0.79 35.31
C HIS A 59 23.92 -0.34 34.28
N ILE A 60 23.29 -0.10 33.12
CA ILE A 60 23.20 -1.05 32.01
C ILE A 60 24.33 -0.72 31.04
N GLU A 61 25.20 -1.70 30.79
CA GLU A 61 26.40 -1.53 29.95
C GLU A 61 26.06 -1.23 28.47
N THR A 62 24.88 -1.64 27.99
CA THR A 62 24.48 -1.55 26.56
C THR A 62 23.04 -1.04 26.35
N PRO A 63 22.78 0.27 26.58
CA PRO A 63 21.44 0.84 26.44
C PRO A 63 20.95 0.80 24.99
N PRO A 64 19.61 0.72 24.76
CA PRO A 64 19.05 0.71 23.43
C PRO A 64 19.50 1.92 22.59
N ALA A 65 19.99 1.63 21.39
CA ALA A 65 20.44 2.63 20.43
C ALA A 65 19.85 2.34 19.06
N HIS A 66 19.43 3.38 18.37
CA HIS A 66 18.85 3.28 17.04
C HIS A 66 19.45 4.35 16.13
N ALA A 67 19.79 3.97 14.91
CA ALA A 67 20.22 4.87 13.87
C ALA A 67 19.45 4.56 12.59
N SER A 68 19.08 5.58 11.83
CA SER A 68 18.46 5.39 10.51
C SER A 68 18.96 6.40 9.51
N PHE A 69 19.21 5.92 8.30
CA PHE A 69 19.34 6.70 7.08
C PHE A 69 18.08 6.49 6.24
N ALA A 70 17.48 7.57 5.75
CA ALA A 70 16.42 7.49 4.77
C ALA A 70 16.65 8.50 3.66
N PHE A 71 16.47 8.06 2.43
CA PHE A 71 16.44 8.95 1.27
C PHE A 71 15.15 8.69 0.50
N HIS A 72 14.47 9.74 0.08
CA HIS A 72 13.35 9.58 -0.85
C HIS A 72 13.24 10.78 -1.79
N THR A 73 12.81 10.52 -3.02
CA THR A 73 12.65 11.54 -4.04
C THR A 73 11.40 11.30 -4.86
N PRO A 74 10.58 12.34 -5.10
CA PRO A 74 9.59 12.30 -6.16
C PRO A 74 10.28 12.39 -7.52
N PHE A 75 9.59 11.95 -8.57
CA PHE A 75 9.96 12.18 -9.97
C PHE A 75 8.72 12.20 -10.85
N ARG A 76 8.88 12.65 -12.11
CA ARG A 76 7.77 12.87 -13.05
C ARG A 76 6.62 13.69 -12.41
N GLN A 77 6.95 14.91 -11.98
CA GLN A 77 5.98 15.84 -11.38
C GLN A 77 5.21 15.22 -10.20
N ARG A 78 5.91 14.50 -9.32
CA ARG A 78 5.36 13.82 -8.13
C ARG A 78 4.33 12.70 -8.40
N GLN A 79 4.19 12.22 -9.64
CA GLN A 79 3.36 11.05 -9.95
C GLN A 79 3.97 9.75 -9.38
N TYR A 80 5.29 9.71 -9.28
CA TYR A 80 6.04 8.58 -8.76
C TYR A 80 7.05 9.06 -7.74
N ALA A 81 7.48 8.15 -6.86
CA ALA A 81 8.57 8.38 -5.94
C ALA A 81 9.38 7.10 -5.73
N PHE A 82 10.66 7.31 -5.46
CA PHE A 82 11.60 6.27 -5.06
C PHE A 82 12.08 6.61 -3.65
N GLY A 83 12.32 5.59 -2.83
CA GLY A 83 12.91 5.76 -1.51
C GLY A 83 13.80 4.60 -1.11
N THR A 84 14.66 4.84 -0.14
CA THR A 84 15.39 3.82 0.58
C THR A 84 15.50 4.17 2.05
N ASN A 85 15.49 3.17 2.91
CA ASN A 85 15.68 3.29 4.34
C ASN A 85 16.62 2.19 4.80
N ILE A 86 17.67 2.58 5.51
CA ILE A 86 18.55 1.67 6.25
C ILE A 86 18.44 2.03 7.71
N SER A 87 18.09 1.07 8.56
CA SER A 87 18.04 1.26 10.01
C SER A 87 18.88 0.22 10.72
N TYR A 88 19.55 0.65 11.78
CA TYR A 88 20.29 -0.18 12.72
C TYR A 88 19.70 0.03 14.11
N PHE A 89 19.41 -1.05 14.81
CA PHE A 89 18.92 -1.04 16.18
C PHE A 89 19.74 -2.01 17.00
N ARG A 90 20.17 -1.60 18.19
CA ARG A 90 20.83 -2.46 19.17
C ARG A 90 20.10 -2.35 20.49
N GLN A 91 19.84 -3.49 21.12
CA GLN A 91 19.27 -3.60 22.45
C GLN A 91 19.95 -4.77 23.17
N GLY A 92 20.72 -4.46 24.21
CA GLY A 92 21.60 -5.46 24.82
C GLY A 92 22.59 -6.01 23.78
N VAL A 93 22.73 -7.34 23.78
CA VAL A 93 23.55 -8.08 22.81
C VAL A 93 22.84 -8.28 21.46
N GLN A 94 21.54 -7.98 21.35
CA GLN A 94 20.84 -8.16 20.09
C GLN A 94 21.01 -6.92 19.20
N GLN A 95 21.33 -7.14 17.93
CA GLN A 95 21.38 -6.08 16.92
C GLN A 95 20.60 -6.45 15.68
N THR A 96 19.90 -5.48 15.11
CA THR A 96 19.03 -5.64 13.96
C THR A 96 19.31 -4.56 12.94
N THR A 97 19.63 -4.97 11.72
CA THR A 97 19.76 -4.10 10.56
C THR A 97 18.61 -4.35 9.61
N ASN A 98 17.96 -3.29 9.15
CA ASN A 98 16.98 -3.36 8.07
C ASN A 98 17.43 -2.50 6.91
N ALA A 99 17.17 -2.95 5.69
CA ALA A 99 17.37 -2.17 4.48
C ALA A 99 16.18 -2.36 3.56
N TYR A 100 15.58 -1.26 3.10
CA TYR A 100 14.43 -1.26 2.21
C TYR A 100 14.67 -0.35 1.02
N ILE A 101 14.10 -0.75 -0.10
CA ILE A 101 13.89 0.07 -1.28
C ILE A 101 12.38 0.19 -1.48
N THR A 102 11.91 1.40 -1.74
CA THR A 102 10.50 1.73 -1.87
C THR A 102 10.21 2.34 -3.23
N PHE A 103 9.14 1.88 -3.86
CA PHE A 103 8.51 2.56 -4.97
C PHE A 103 7.12 3.01 -4.54
N ALA A 104 6.79 4.27 -4.80
CA ALA A 104 5.46 4.81 -4.53
C ALA A 104 4.87 5.49 -5.76
N ARG A 105 3.55 5.40 -5.88
CA ARG A 105 2.77 5.99 -6.97
C ARG A 105 1.62 6.81 -6.39
N ARG A 106 1.49 8.02 -6.89
CA ARG A 106 0.39 8.94 -6.59
C ARG A 106 -0.72 8.81 -7.64
N LEU A 107 -1.95 8.73 -7.18
CA LEU A 107 -3.18 8.64 -7.96
C LEU A 107 -4.06 9.84 -7.57
N ASP A 108 -4.13 10.84 -8.44
CA ASP A 108 -4.90 12.06 -8.18
C ASP A 108 -6.37 11.88 -8.62
N PHE A 109 -7.33 12.01 -7.69
CA PHE A 109 -8.77 11.91 -7.99
C PHE A 109 -9.41 13.29 -8.18
N GLY A 110 -8.92 14.31 -7.47
CA GLY A 110 -9.40 15.70 -7.55
C GLY A 110 -8.27 16.72 -7.42
N LYS A 111 -8.58 18.01 -7.52
CA LYS A 111 -7.59 19.09 -7.29
C LYS A 111 -6.99 19.04 -5.88
N GLU A 112 -7.77 18.52 -4.94
CA GLU A 112 -7.43 18.49 -3.51
C GLU A 112 -7.43 17.07 -2.97
N SER A 113 -7.49 16.04 -3.81
CA SER A 113 -7.52 14.65 -3.37
C SER A 113 -6.64 13.72 -4.17
N PHE A 114 -5.87 12.90 -3.46
CA PHE A 114 -5.04 11.88 -4.04
C PHE A 114 -4.89 10.68 -3.09
N LEU A 115 -4.67 9.51 -3.67
CA LEU A 115 -4.19 8.33 -2.96
C LEU A 115 -2.76 8.06 -3.41
N GLN A 116 -1.85 7.97 -2.47
CA GLN A 116 -0.50 7.49 -2.72
C GLN A 116 -0.35 6.09 -2.17
N VAL A 117 0.10 5.16 -3.01
CA VAL A 117 0.38 3.77 -2.63
C VAL A 117 1.88 3.52 -2.72
N GLY A 118 2.44 2.80 -1.77
CA GLY A 118 3.85 2.46 -1.71
C GLY A 118 4.05 0.98 -1.48
N ILE A 119 5.01 0.40 -2.19
CA ILE A 119 5.52 -0.96 -1.94
C ILE A 119 7.00 -0.87 -1.64
N SER A 120 7.44 -1.56 -0.59
CA SER A 120 8.85 -1.66 -0.24
C SER A 120 9.28 -3.11 -0.20
N GLY A 121 10.38 -3.42 -0.87
CA GLY A 121 11.09 -4.68 -0.73
C GLY A 121 12.36 -4.45 0.06
N GLY A 122 12.71 -5.37 0.95
CA GLY A 122 13.89 -5.21 1.77
C GLY A 122 14.40 -6.48 2.40
N PHE A 123 15.44 -6.32 3.19
CA PHE A 123 16.09 -7.36 3.95
C PHE A 123 16.14 -6.96 5.41
N PHE A 124 15.90 -7.93 6.26
CA PHE A 124 16.04 -7.85 7.70
C PHE A 124 17.15 -8.81 8.12
N TYR A 125 18.10 -8.30 8.90
CA TYR A 125 19.22 -9.03 9.44
C TYR A 125 19.24 -8.85 10.95
N ASN A 126 19.20 -9.94 11.69
CA ASN A 126 19.36 -9.95 13.14
C ASN A 126 20.60 -10.77 13.50
N SER A 127 21.38 -10.27 14.45
CA SER A 127 22.53 -10.98 14.97
C SER A 127 22.77 -10.67 16.44
N ILE A 128 23.63 -11.48 17.03
CA ILE A 128 24.13 -11.26 18.39
C ILE A 128 25.48 -10.54 18.30
N TYR A 129 25.63 -9.51 19.11
CA TYR A 129 26.85 -8.74 19.28
C TYR A 129 27.75 -9.47 20.26
N THR A 130 28.57 -10.36 19.73
CA THR A 130 29.39 -11.30 20.50
C THR A 130 30.51 -10.65 21.31
N ALA A 131 30.82 -9.38 21.10
CA ALA A 131 31.89 -8.69 21.82
C ALA A 131 31.53 -8.33 23.26
N ASP A 132 30.24 -8.37 23.63
CA ASP A 132 29.80 -8.20 25.02
C ASP A 132 29.66 -9.55 25.76
N LEU A 133 29.93 -10.68 25.11
CA LEU A 133 29.71 -12.01 25.67
C LEU A 133 31.00 -12.62 26.25
N THR A 134 30.85 -13.32 27.36
CA THR A 134 31.89 -14.17 27.96
C THR A 134 32.12 -15.43 27.12
N PRO A 135 33.29 -16.10 27.26
CA PRO A 135 33.57 -17.37 26.58
C PRO A 135 32.53 -18.46 26.84
N ASP A 136 31.96 -18.50 28.06
CA ASP A 136 30.93 -19.48 28.44
C ASP A 136 29.58 -19.19 27.77
N GLU A 137 29.20 -17.92 27.64
CA GLU A 137 27.99 -17.51 26.90
C GLU A 137 28.13 -17.78 25.39
N LEU A 138 29.34 -17.67 24.84
CA LEU A 138 29.60 -18.02 23.44
C LEU A 138 29.49 -19.53 23.16
N ALA A 139 29.63 -20.36 24.19
CA ALA A 139 29.46 -21.81 24.10
C ALA A 139 27.99 -22.26 24.22
N ASP A 140 27.05 -21.35 24.53
CA ASP A 140 25.62 -21.66 24.63
C ASP A 140 25.04 -22.03 23.24
N PRO A 141 24.52 -23.26 23.06
CA PRO A 141 23.93 -23.71 21.80
C PRO A 141 22.76 -22.86 21.29
N ILE A 142 22.00 -22.21 22.19
CA ILE A 142 20.86 -21.36 21.83
C ILE A 142 21.36 -20.02 21.27
N LEU A 143 22.37 -19.40 21.91
CA LEU A 143 23.01 -18.19 21.39
C LEU A 143 23.71 -18.47 20.05
N ALA A 144 24.37 -19.64 19.92
CA ALA A 144 24.97 -20.07 18.66
C ALA A 144 23.93 -20.25 17.54
N ALA A 145 22.76 -20.83 17.85
CA ALA A 145 21.66 -21.00 16.89
C ALA A 145 20.95 -19.69 16.52
N MET A 146 20.95 -18.69 17.42
CA MET A 146 20.36 -17.36 17.20
C MET A 146 21.33 -16.33 16.60
N ASN A 147 22.60 -16.68 16.43
CA ASN A 147 23.68 -15.74 16.11
C ASN A 147 23.44 -14.93 14.82
N LYS A 148 22.80 -15.51 13.78
CA LYS A 148 22.51 -14.80 12.53
C LYS A 148 21.20 -15.28 11.89
N THR A 149 20.24 -14.36 11.77
CA THR A 149 18.99 -14.58 11.02
C THR A 149 18.86 -13.54 9.93
N TYR A 150 18.67 -13.99 8.69
CA TYR A 150 18.34 -13.13 7.56
C TYR A 150 16.95 -13.48 7.03
N ARG A 151 16.18 -12.47 6.62
CA ARG A 151 14.90 -12.66 5.93
C ARG A 151 14.66 -11.55 4.92
N ALA A 152 14.05 -11.92 3.80
CA ALA A 152 13.42 -10.95 2.93
C ALA A 152 12.16 -10.40 3.60
N ASP A 153 11.82 -9.15 3.34
CA ASP A 153 10.65 -8.50 3.89
C ASP A 153 9.98 -7.62 2.85
N VAL A 154 8.66 -7.50 2.96
CA VAL A 154 7.81 -6.71 2.08
C VAL A 154 6.92 -5.82 2.92
N ARG A 155 6.81 -4.56 2.53
CA ARG A 155 5.93 -3.58 3.17
C ARG A 155 4.98 -2.98 2.15
N ILE A 156 3.74 -2.75 2.55
CA ILE A 156 2.77 -2.01 1.75
C ILE A 156 2.27 -0.81 2.56
N GLY A 157 2.14 0.32 1.89
CA GLY A 157 1.62 1.54 2.46
C GLY A 157 0.57 2.17 1.55
N ALA A 158 -0.38 2.86 2.15
CA ALA A 158 -1.34 3.71 1.47
C ALA A 158 -1.56 4.99 2.28
N ILE A 159 -1.62 6.13 1.62
CA ILE A 159 -1.98 7.42 2.21
C ILE A 159 -3.00 8.10 1.30
N TYR A 160 -4.18 8.33 1.83
CA TYR A 160 -5.22 9.13 1.20
C TYR A 160 -5.19 10.55 1.76
N GLN A 161 -5.11 11.54 0.88
CA GLN A 161 -5.20 12.95 1.23
C GLN A 161 -6.49 13.53 0.63
N TYR A 162 -7.25 14.27 1.43
CA TYR A 162 -8.36 15.10 0.98
C TYR A 162 -8.28 16.47 1.66
N LYS A 163 -8.00 17.53 0.89
CA LYS A 163 -7.71 18.87 1.41
C LYS A 163 -6.62 18.79 2.50
N ASN A 164 -6.98 19.17 3.72
CA ASN A 164 -6.12 19.18 4.89
C ASN A 164 -6.14 17.86 5.68
N LEU A 165 -7.03 16.93 5.37
CA LEU A 165 -7.12 15.62 6.02
C LEU A 165 -6.21 14.61 5.33
N GLN A 166 -5.47 13.85 6.14
CA GLN A 166 -4.63 12.73 5.72
C GLN A 166 -5.03 11.48 6.49
N LEU A 167 -5.25 10.38 5.79
CA LEU A 167 -5.50 9.06 6.35
C LEU A 167 -4.46 8.10 5.80
N GLY A 168 -3.85 7.27 6.65
CA GLY A 168 -2.80 6.34 6.24
C GLY A 168 -2.98 4.95 6.80
N LEU A 169 -2.60 3.96 6.01
CA LEU A 169 -2.48 2.54 6.37
C LEU A 169 -1.07 2.08 6.01
N SER A 170 -0.41 1.38 6.92
CA SER A 170 0.89 0.76 6.70
C SER A 170 0.84 -0.69 7.17
N LEU A 171 1.31 -1.61 6.33
CA LEU A 171 1.55 -3.01 6.62
C LEU A 171 3.08 -3.20 6.63
N PRO A 172 3.74 -3.03 7.78
CA PRO A 172 5.20 -2.96 7.86
C PRO A 172 5.91 -4.31 7.75
N ARG A 173 5.16 -5.43 7.71
CA ARG A 173 5.70 -6.77 7.50
C ARG A 173 4.67 -7.68 6.82
N LEU A 174 4.97 -8.10 5.60
CA LEU A 174 4.13 -8.98 4.78
C LEU A 174 4.79 -10.30 4.39
N ALA A 175 6.05 -10.52 4.78
CA ALA A 175 6.75 -11.78 4.52
C ALA A 175 6.71 -12.73 5.74
N PRO A 176 6.45 -14.03 5.53
CA PRO A 176 6.54 -15.05 6.59
C PRO A 176 7.96 -15.18 7.14
N TYR A 177 8.07 -15.49 8.43
CA TYR A 177 9.34 -15.84 9.07
C TYR A 177 9.13 -17.03 10.02
N SER A 178 10.19 -17.82 10.19
CA SER A 178 10.25 -18.88 11.21
C SER A 178 11.12 -18.41 12.37
N THR A 179 10.75 -18.78 13.59
CA THR A 179 11.53 -18.56 14.81
C THR A 179 12.13 -19.86 15.30
N VAL A 180 13.22 -19.78 16.05
CA VAL A 180 13.73 -20.92 16.82
C VAL A 180 13.08 -20.87 18.22
N GLY A 181 12.51 -21.99 18.64
CA GLY A 181 11.93 -22.18 19.97
C GLY A 181 13.00 -22.33 21.05
N SER A 182 12.57 -22.27 22.30
CA SER A 182 13.43 -22.44 23.49
C SER A 182 14.09 -23.82 23.60
N ASP A 183 13.65 -24.77 22.79
CA ASP A 183 14.16 -26.14 22.64
C ASP A 183 15.14 -26.30 21.46
N GLY A 184 15.51 -25.20 20.79
CA GLY A 184 16.35 -25.23 19.59
C GLY A 184 15.62 -25.69 18.32
N GLN A 185 14.33 -26.02 18.41
CA GLN A 185 13.54 -26.44 17.25
C GLN A 185 13.03 -25.22 16.48
N ARG A 186 12.97 -25.31 15.15
CA ARG A 186 12.36 -24.25 14.33
C ARG A 186 10.85 -24.27 14.52
N LEU A 187 10.34 -23.37 15.37
CA LEU A 187 8.92 -23.12 15.51
C LEU A 187 8.41 -22.42 14.25
N GLN A 188 7.57 -23.12 13.49
CA GLN A 188 6.83 -22.53 12.38
C GLN A 188 5.65 -21.72 12.93
N ARG A 189 5.96 -20.52 13.43
CA ARG A 189 5.22 -19.28 13.11
C ARG A 189 4.10 -19.38 12.08
N THR A 190 2.82 -19.51 12.42
CA THR A 190 1.76 -19.20 11.42
C THR A 190 1.83 -17.71 11.12
N PHE A 191 2.38 -17.36 9.96
CA PHE A 191 2.50 -15.98 9.54
C PHE A 191 1.13 -15.34 9.32
N LYS A 192 0.84 -14.26 10.04
CA LYS A 192 -0.42 -13.52 9.95
C LYS A 192 -0.16 -12.07 9.58
N PRO A 193 -0.12 -11.73 8.28
CA PRO A 193 0.23 -10.39 7.82
C PRO A 193 -0.70 -9.29 8.36
N LEU A 194 -1.95 -9.62 8.67
CA LEU A 194 -2.95 -8.71 9.26
C LEU A 194 -2.78 -8.48 10.76
N GLU A 195 -1.81 -9.13 11.42
CA GLU A 195 -1.47 -8.86 12.83
C GLU A 195 -0.38 -7.78 12.99
N ASN A 196 0.16 -7.27 11.87
CA ASN A 196 1.11 -6.16 11.85
C ASN A 196 0.59 -5.02 10.97
N TYR A 197 0.01 -3.98 11.57
CA TYR A 197 -0.46 -2.82 10.83
C TYR A 197 -0.42 -1.53 11.65
N THR A 198 -0.40 -0.41 10.94
CA THR A 198 -0.50 0.93 11.51
C THR A 198 -1.54 1.72 10.74
N LEU A 199 -2.49 2.29 11.47
CA LEU A 199 -3.43 3.28 10.96
C LEU A 199 -2.99 4.65 11.44
N SER A 200 -3.17 5.67 10.62
CA SER A 200 -2.86 7.05 10.95
C SER A 200 -3.94 7.98 10.42
N ALA A 201 -4.22 9.03 11.18
CA ALA A 201 -5.07 10.13 10.76
C ALA A 201 -4.41 11.43 11.20
N ALA A 202 -4.24 12.38 10.29
CA ALA A 202 -3.66 13.68 10.56
C ALA A 202 -4.47 14.79 9.89
N TYR A 203 -4.47 15.98 10.48
CA TYR A 203 -5.16 17.13 9.91
C TYR A 203 -4.24 18.35 9.91
N ARG A 204 -4.30 19.16 8.86
CA ARG A 204 -3.56 20.43 8.77
C ARG A 204 -4.46 21.60 9.12
N ILE A 205 -4.21 22.26 10.24
CA ILE A 205 -4.93 23.44 10.69
C ILE A 205 -4.07 24.67 10.38
N ASN A 206 -4.50 25.52 9.44
CA ASN A 206 -3.87 26.82 9.23
C ASN A 206 -4.48 27.80 10.24
N ALA A 207 -3.85 27.94 11.41
CA ALA A 207 -4.35 28.83 12.46
C ALA A 207 -4.16 30.31 12.09
N THR A 208 -3.03 30.64 11.47
CA THR A 208 -2.73 31.94 10.84
C THR A 208 -1.93 31.68 9.55
N PRO A 209 -1.64 32.71 8.73
CA PRO A 209 -0.76 32.54 7.57
C PRO A 209 0.64 32.01 7.92
N ASP A 210 1.11 32.30 9.13
CA ASP A 210 2.44 31.92 9.62
C ASP A 210 2.43 30.69 10.55
N VAL A 211 1.27 30.29 11.08
CA VAL A 211 1.17 29.21 12.08
C VAL A 211 0.30 28.09 11.56
N VAL A 212 0.89 26.89 11.46
CA VAL A 212 0.21 25.67 11.06
C VAL A 212 0.31 24.64 12.19
N ILE A 213 -0.82 24.09 12.60
CA ILE A 213 -0.90 23.03 13.61
C ILE A 213 -1.21 21.71 12.91
N HIS A 214 -0.46 20.67 13.26
CA HIS A 214 -0.55 19.32 12.71
C HIS A 214 -0.83 18.31 13.84
N PRO A 215 -2.10 18.15 14.26
CA PRO A 215 -2.50 17.00 15.06
C PRO A 215 -2.46 15.71 14.22
N MET A 216 -2.01 14.63 14.85
CA MET A 216 -2.01 13.28 14.29
C MET A 216 -2.31 12.25 15.37
N VAL A 217 -3.06 11.22 15.00
CA VAL A 217 -3.29 10.02 15.80
C VAL A 217 -2.79 8.82 15.01
N LEU A 218 -2.11 7.90 15.69
CA LEU A 218 -1.73 6.61 15.16
C LEU A 218 -2.31 5.50 16.04
N TYR A 219 -2.71 4.41 15.40
CA TYR A 219 -3.10 3.17 16.03
C TYR A 219 -2.24 2.05 15.47
N ARG A 220 -1.57 1.31 16.36
CA ARG A 220 -0.58 0.30 15.97
C ARG A 220 -0.93 -1.03 16.59
N LYS A 221 -0.83 -2.08 15.76
CA LYS A 221 -0.86 -3.47 16.20
C LYS A 221 0.37 -4.17 15.63
N TYR A 222 1.14 -4.80 16.48
CA TYR A 222 2.30 -5.62 16.10
C TYR A 222 2.16 -7.00 16.70
N GLU A 223 2.59 -8.02 15.98
CA GLU A 223 2.42 -9.44 16.33
C GLU A 223 2.99 -9.82 17.71
N TYR A 224 4.08 -9.16 18.14
CA TYR A 224 4.72 -9.44 19.43
C TYR A 224 4.22 -8.54 20.57
N GLN A 225 3.36 -7.57 20.29
CA GLN A 225 2.70 -6.79 21.33
C GLN A 225 1.30 -7.36 21.56
N LYS A 226 1.03 -7.75 22.80
CA LYS A 226 -0.24 -8.35 23.21
C LYS A 226 -1.43 -7.46 22.85
N ASP A 227 -1.30 -6.17 23.14
CA ASP A 227 -2.37 -5.21 22.95
C ASP A 227 -1.95 -4.12 21.95
N PRO A 228 -2.85 -3.74 21.04
CA PRO A 228 -2.64 -2.59 20.19
C PRO A 228 -2.62 -1.31 21.04
N PHE A 229 -1.93 -0.28 20.56
CA PHE A 229 -1.75 0.96 21.31
C PHE A 229 -1.96 2.18 20.43
N PHE A 230 -2.34 3.28 21.09
CA PHE A 230 -2.51 4.58 20.45
C PHE A 230 -1.31 5.50 20.70
N GLU A 231 -1.05 6.35 19.73
CA GLU A 231 -0.19 7.51 19.87
C GLU A 231 -0.93 8.74 19.35
N VAL A 232 -0.92 9.81 20.12
CA VAL A 232 -1.47 11.10 19.72
C VAL A 232 -0.33 12.10 19.77
N ASN A 233 -0.16 12.87 18.71
CA ASN A 233 0.82 13.95 18.65
C ASN A 233 0.21 15.21 18.05
N ALA A 234 0.80 16.35 18.41
CA ALA A 234 0.48 17.62 17.81
C ALA A 234 1.77 18.43 17.66
N VAL A 235 2.00 18.93 16.46
CA VAL A 235 3.16 19.78 16.15
C VAL A 235 2.68 21.12 15.61
N VAL A 236 3.18 22.19 16.19
CA VAL A 236 3.00 23.56 15.73
C VAL A 236 4.21 23.93 14.89
N ASN A 237 3.98 24.35 13.66
CA ASN A 237 4.99 24.86 12.76
C ASN A 237 4.80 26.37 12.57
N TYR A 238 5.87 27.14 12.71
CA TYR A 238 5.92 28.57 12.50
C TYR A 238 6.78 28.91 11.28
N LYS A 239 6.18 29.60 10.30
CA LYS A 239 6.79 30.09 9.06
C LYS A 239 7.57 29.04 8.27
N ASP A 240 7.14 27.77 8.32
CA ASP A 240 7.82 26.61 7.72
C ASP A 240 9.28 26.40 8.17
N GLY A 241 9.72 27.15 9.19
CA GLY A 241 11.10 27.30 9.63
C GLY A 241 11.36 26.78 11.04
N TYR A 242 10.36 26.78 11.92
CA TYR A 242 10.50 26.28 13.29
C TYR A 242 9.32 25.39 13.64
N TRP A 243 9.54 24.37 14.44
CA TRP A 243 8.46 23.57 14.98
C TRP A 243 8.68 23.18 16.43
N VAL A 244 7.58 23.07 17.15
CA VAL A 244 7.52 22.56 18.52
C VAL A 244 6.29 21.68 18.64
N GLY A 245 6.39 20.61 19.40
CA GLY A 245 5.29 19.68 19.53
C GLY A 245 5.44 18.75 20.72
N GLY A 246 4.36 18.04 20.97
CA GLY A 246 4.29 17.01 21.99
C GLY A 246 3.55 15.81 21.47
N ALA A 247 3.79 14.68 22.12
CA ALA A 247 3.09 13.45 21.82
C ALA A 247 2.90 12.62 23.09
N TYR A 248 1.86 11.80 23.10
CA TYR A 248 1.60 10.82 24.13
C TYR A 248 1.37 9.47 23.45
N ARG A 249 2.13 8.47 23.88
CA ARG A 249 2.01 7.10 23.40
C ARG A 249 1.67 6.18 24.56
N GLN A 250 0.59 5.44 24.41
CA GLN A 250 -0.02 4.66 25.49
C GLN A 250 0.93 3.60 26.08
N ASP A 251 1.75 2.94 25.25
CA ASP A 251 2.68 1.89 25.69
C ASP A 251 4.01 2.43 26.26
N TYR A 252 4.23 3.76 26.20
CA TYR A 252 5.51 4.35 26.59
C TYR A 252 5.39 5.56 27.51
N GLY A 253 4.66 6.61 27.12
CA GLY A 253 4.61 7.87 27.87
C GLY A 253 4.63 9.11 26.97
N MET A 254 5.16 10.20 27.51
CA MET A 254 5.14 11.53 26.87
C MET A 254 6.42 11.78 26.06
N PHE A 255 6.28 12.51 24.96
CA PHE A 255 7.38 13.01 24.14
C PHE A 255 7.25 14.52 23.97
N PHE A 256 8.37 15.21 24.01
CA PHE A 256 8.48 16.62 23.64
C PHE A 256 9.46 16.74 22.49
N MET A 257 9.14 17.56 21.50
CA MET A 257 10.00 17.75 20.34
C MET A 257 10.05 19.20 19.93
N ALA A 258 11.21 19.61 19.44
CA ALA A 258 11.41 20.92 18.82
C ALA A 258 12.43 20.81 17.70
N GLY A 259 12.41 21.76 16.78
CA GLY A 259 13.39 21.81 15.71
C GLY A 259 13.22 23.02 14.82
N PHE A 260 14.14 23.13 13.87
CA PHE A 260 14.19 24.24 12.93
C PHE A 260 14.70 23.80 11.56
N LYS A 261 14.41 24.61 10.56
CA LYS A 261 14.86 24.47 9.18
C LYS A 261 15.66 25.71 8.79
N ALA A 262 16.96 25.55 8.63
CA ALA A 262 17.88 26.57 8.16
C ALA A 262 17.95 26.59 6.62
N PHE A 263 18.02 27.80 6.07
CA PHE A 263 18.21 28.05 4.62
C PHE A 263 17.19 27.35 3.71
N ASN A 264 16.01 27.00 4.23
CA ASN A 264 14.99 26.19 3.56
C ASN A 264 15.50 24.84 3.02
N LYS A 265 16.63 24.34 3.52
CA LYS A 265 17.30 23.13 3.03
C LYS A 265 17.62 22.16 4.15
N VAL A 266 18.25 22.64 5.21
CA VAL A 266 18.72 21.81 6.31
C VAL A 266 17.73 21.88 7.44
N SER A 267 17.32 20.75 7.98
CA SER A 267 16.44 20.67 9.15
C SER A 267 17.13 19.93 10.28
N PHE A 268 16.99 20.43 11.50
CA PHE A 268 17.43 19.78 12.72
C PHE A 268 16.23 19.65 13.67
N GLY A 269 16.02 18.45 14.19
CA GLY A 269 15.01 18.14 15.19
C GLY A 269 15.63 17.43 16.38
N TYR A 270 15.09 17.72 17.55
CA TYR A 270 15.40 17.04 18.79
C TYR A 270 14.10 16.62 19.48
N ALA A 271 14.10 15.43 20.05
CA ALA A 271 13.00 14.94 20.86
C ALA A 271 13.51 14.32 22.17
N TYR A 272 12.75 14.56 23.21
CA TYR A 272 12.98 14.07 24.56
C TYR A 272 11.80 13.20 24.99
N LYS A 273 12.08 11.99 25.46
CA LYS A 273 11.08 10.99 25.83
C LYS A 273 11.07 10.76 27.33
N LEU A 274 9.87 10.83 27.91
CA LEU A 274 9.58 10.51 29.29
C LEU A 274 8.77 9.22 29.36
N ALA A 275 9.41 8.18 29.87
CA ALA A 275 8.76 6.89 30.10
C ALA A 275 7.74 6.99 31.25
N ASN A 276 6.62 6.29 31.13
CA ASN A 276 5.60 6.15 32.16
C ASN A 276 5.93 5.01 33.13
N ASN A 277 5.11 4.87 34.17
CA ASN A 277 5.32 3.87 35.22
C ASN A 277 5.23 2.41 34.72
N ASN A 278 4.61 2.17 33.56
CA ASN A 278 4.53 0.83 32.97
C ASN A 278 5.84 0.42 32.31
N VAL A 279 6.71 1.38 31.99
CA VAL A 279 8.07 1.19 31.45
C VAL A 279 9.13 1.42 32.55
N SER A 280 8.76 1.99 33.71
CA SER A 280 9.67 2.66 34.66
C SER A 280 10.47 1.77 35.63
N ASN A 281 10.46 0.43 35.53
CA ASN A 281 11.45 -0.34 36.29
C ASN A 281 12.86 -0.24 35.66
N TYR A 282 12.96 0.17 34.39
CA TYR A 282 14.23 0.38 33.67
C TYR A 282 14.20 1.57 32.67
N GLY A 283 13.05 2.26 32.56
CA GLY A 283 12.79 3.28 31.54
C GLY A 283 13.29 4.67 31.92
N ASN A 284 14.57 4.93 31.71
CA ASN A 284 15.12 6.29 31.84
C ASN A 284 14.78 7.17 30.62
N PRO A 285 14.93 8.51 30.76
CA PRO A 285 14.69 9.43 29.66
C PRO A 285 15.53 9.10 28.42
N ALA A 286 14.97 9.37 27.26
CA ALA A 286 15.65 9.10 26.00
C ALA A 286 15.72 10.34 25.11
N HIS A 287 16.81 10.43 24.36
CA HIS A 287 17.09 11.52 23.45
C HIS A 287 17.03 10.98 22.02
N GLU A 288 16.45 11.77 21.13
CA GLU A 288 16.43 11.50 19.70
C GLU A 288 16.78 12.79 18.97
N ILE A 289 17.66 12.67 17.98
CA ILE A 289 18.05 13.76 17.09
C ILE A 289 17.76 13.33 15.66
N GLN A 290 17.30 14.27 14.85
CA GLN A 290 17.11 14.06 13.43
C GLN A 290 17.68 15.23 12.63
N PHE A 291 18.47 14.89 11.63
CA PHE A 291 18.96 15.80 10.61
C PHE A 291 18.25 15.50 9.31
N GLY A 292 17.86 16.53 8.58
CA GLY A 292 17.25 16.41 7.25
C GLY A 292 17.91 17.38 6.27
N ILE A 293 18.06 16.94 5.03
CA ILE A 293 18.64 17.75 3.95
C ILE A 293 17.72 17.65 2.74
N HIS A 294 17.03 18.76 2.42
CA HIS A 294 16.26 18.91 1.20
C HIS A 294 17.20 19.30 0.07
N LEU A 295 17.22 18.46 -0.98
CA LEU A 295 18.09 18.60 -2.13
C LEU A 295 17.31 19.21 -3.30
N GLY A 296 17.98 20.05 -4.09
CA GLY A 296 17.42 20.61 -5.31
C GLY A 296 16.17 21.49 -5.09
N LYS A 297 15.32 21.55 -6.12
CA LYS A 297 14.07 22.31 -6.11
C LYS A 297 12.89 21.40 -5.78
N LYS A 298 11.85 21.98 -5.18
CA LYS A 298 10.56 21.31 -5.01
C LYS A 298 10.02 20.94 -6.38
N GLN A 299 9.68 19.69 -6.59
CA GLN A 299 8.93 19.28 -7.76
C GLN A 299 7.50 19.80 -7.65
N GLU A 300 7.01 20.36 -8.74
CA GLU A 300 5.63 20.81 -8.82
C GLU A 300 4.67 19.62 -8.78
N GLN A 301 3.45 19.89 -8.33
CA GLN A 301 2.37 18.91 -8.49
C GLN A 301 2.11 18.70 -9.99
N PRO A 302 1.62 17.51 -10.39
CA PRO A 302 1.34 17.26 -11.80
C PRO A 302 0.42 18.36 -12.33
N ILE A 303 0.83 19.01 -13.43
CA ILE A 303 -0.05 19.93 -14.12
C ILE A 303 -1.19 19.07 -14.65
N ARG A 304 -2.38 19.24 -14.07
CA ARG A 304 -3.59 18.59 -14.56
C ARG A 304 -3.93 19.18 -15.92
N THR A 305 -3.39 18.58 -16.98
CA THR A 305 -4.24 18.38 -18.15
C THR A 305 -5.28 17.38 -17.67
N LEU A 306 -6.53 17.82 -17.50
CA LEU A 306 -7.63 16.88 -17.72
C LEU A 306 -7.27 16.07 -18.97
N PRO A 307 -7.48 14.74 -19.03
CA PRO A 307 -7.43 14.10 -20.32
C PRO A 307 -8.29 14.98 -21.21
N ALA A 308 -7.66 15.60 -22.20
CA ALA A 308 -8.42 16.29 -23.20
C ALA A 308 -9.31 15.16 -23.71
N PHE A 309 -10.62 15.22 -23.43
CA PHE A 309 -11.54 14.82 -24.46
C PHE A 309 -11.03 15.59 -25.67
N THR A 310 -10.44 14.85 -26.59
CA THR A 310 -9.64 15.36 -27.69
C THR A 310 -10.44 16.44 -28.39
N GLN A 311 -10.31 17.69 -27.95
CA GLN A 311 -10.61 18.85 -28.75
C GLN A 311 -9.41 18.93 -29.70
N LEU A 312 -9.48 18.11 -30.75
CA LEU A 312 -8.73 18.31 -31.98
C LEU A 312 -9.23 19.64 -32.55
N ASN A 313 -8.70 20.75 -32.05
CA ASN A 313 -8.88 22.05 -32.65
C ASN A 313 -7.52 22.62 -33.01
N ASN A 314 -7.21 22.43 -34.29
CA ASN A 314 -6.53 23.34 -35.20
C ASN A 314 -5.38 24.16 -34.61
N ARG A 315 -4.17 23.59 -34.68
CA ARG A 315 -2.98 24.39 -34.96
C ARG A 315 -2.35 23.89 -36.25
N THR A 316 -2.40 24.75 -37.25
CA THR A 316 -1.74 24.61 -38.55
C THR A 316 -0.23 24.57 -38.32
N ILE A 317 0.33 23.36 -38.22
CA ILE A 317 1.76 23.16 -38.37
C ILE A 317 1.97 22.81 -39.84
N ARG A 318 2.60 23.70 -40.60
CA ARG A 318 3.14 23.34 -41.92
C ARG A 318 4.28 22.35 -41.69
N VAL A 319 3.98 21.07 -41.78
CA VAL A 319 4.98 20.02 -41.99
C VAL A 319 4.65 19.35 -43.31
N THR A 320 5.63 19.38 -44.20
CA THR A 320 5.62 18.69 -45.49
C THR A 320 5.25 17.22 -45.28
N PRO A 321 4.20 16.67 -45.92
CA PRO A 321 3.75 15.33 -45.61
C PRO A 321 4.66 14.29 -46.24
N ALA A 322 5.38 13.54 -45.40
CA ALA A 322 5.70 12.16 -45.74
C ALA A 322 4.39 11.36 -45.66
N LYS A 323 3.98 10.74 -46.77
CA LYS A 323 2.83 9.83 -46.84
C LYS A 323 3.04 8.70 -45.84
N ILE A 324 2.32 8.74 -44.72
CA ILE A 324 2.19 7.63 -43.78
C ILE A 324 0.73 7.22 -43.80
N ASP A 325 0.51 5.96 -44.15
CA ASP A 325 -0.81 5.35 -44.27
C ASP A 325 -1.49 5.27 -42.88
N THR A 326 -2.48 6.14 -42.68
CA THR A 326 -3.25 6.28 -41.44
C THR A 326 -4.19 5.09 -41.16
N SER A 327 -4.43 4.22 -42.12
CA SER A 327 -5.32 3.06 -41.95
C SER A 327 -4.77 2.04 -40.94
N ILE A 328 -3.46 1.77 -40.99
CA ILE A 328 -2.76 0.79 -40.15
C ILE A 328 -2.85 1.15 -38.66
N ARG A 329 -2.82 2.44 -38.31
CA ARG A 329 -2.78 2.90 -36.91
C ARG A 329 -4.14 2.82 -36.22
N ILE A 330 -5.24 2.97 -36.96
CA ILE A 330 -6.60 2.90 -36.39
C ILE A 330 -6.96 1.45 -36.06
N GLU A 331 -6.56 0.51 -36.91
CA GLU A 331 -6.88 -0.91 -36.71
C GLU A 331 -6.12 -1.54 -35.53
N ILE A 332 -4.84 -1.20 -35.36
CA ILE A 332 -4.02 -1.68 -34.23
C ILE A 332 -4.58 -1.20 -32.89
N VAL A 333 -4.99 0.07 -32.81
CA VAL A 333 -5.57 0.66 -31.58
C VAL A 333 -6.94 0.06 -31.27
N ARG A 334 -7.74 -0.26 -32.30
CA ARG A 334 -9.04 -0.93 -32.14
C ARG A 334 -8.87 -2.36 -31.60
N LYS A 335 -7.87 -3.11 -32.09
CA LYS A 335 -7.55 -4.47 -31.59
C LYS A 335 -7.00 -4.47 -30.15
N MET A 336 -6.26 -3.44 -29.74
CA MET A 336 -5.69 -3.35 -28.39
C MET A 336 -6.68 -2.92 -27.30
N LEU A 337 -7.79 -2.25 -27.67
CA LEU A 337 -8.80 -1.73 -26.74
C LEU A 337 -10.06 -2.62 -26.65
N ALA A 338 -10.16 -3.67 -27.46
CA ALA A 338 -11.28 -4.60 -27.37
C ALA A 338 -11.18 -5.39 -26.04
N PRO A 339 -12.30 -5.56 -25.29
CA PRO A 339 -12.33 -6.49 -24.18
C PRO A 339 -11.88 -7.88 -24.67
N PRO A 340 -11.24 -8.71 -23.82
CA PRO A 340 -10.89 -10.06 -24.21
C PRO A 340 -12.14 -10.73 -24.78
N PRO A 341 -12.06 -11.35 -25.97
CA PRO A 341 -13.24 -11.89 -26.64
C PRO A 341 -13.92 -12.85 -25.67
N ASN A 342 -15.24 -12.67 -25.49
CA ASN A 342 -16.03 -13.64 -24.74
C ASN A 342 -15.72 -15.02 -25.35
N PRO A 343 -15.41 -16.07 -24.56
CA PRO A 343 -15.13 -17.40 -25.11
C PRO A 343 -16.25 -17.95 -26.00
N LEU A 344 -17.45 -17.40 -25.87
CA LEU A 344 -18.62 -17.73 -26.68
C LEU A 344 -18.91 -16.70 -27.78
N GLU A 345 -18.05 -15.70 -28.01
CA GLU A 345 -18.28 -14.65 -29.01
C GLU A 345 -18.52 -15.26 -30.40
N MET A 346 -19.61 -14.84 -31.05
CA MET A 346 -19.98 -15.34 -32.37
C MET A 346 -19.09 -14.73 -33.46
N GLU A 347 -18.55 -15.58 -34.32
CA GLU A 347 -17.76 -15.18 -35.49
C GLU A 347 -18.63 -14.65 -36.63
N ILE A 348 -18.01 -14.04 -37.65
CA ILE A 348 -18.69 -13.57 -38.86
C ILE A 348 -19.38 -14.75 -39.55
N GLY A 349 -20.65 -14.58 -39.92
CA GLY A 349 -21.44 -15.65 -40.52
C GLY A 349 -22.95 -15.40 -40.48
N ASN A 350 -23.71 -16.30 -41.09
CA ASN A 350 -25.17 -16.28 -41.07
C ASN A 350 -25.68 -17.43 -40.19
N TYR A 351 -26.39 -17.10 -39.12
CA TYR A 351 -26.82 -18.05 -38.10
C TYR A 351 -28.33 -18.26 -38.15
N LEU A 352 -28.76 -19.52 -38.06
CA LEU A 352 -30.14 -19.89 -37.78
C LEU A 352 -30.33 -19.88 -36.25
N ILE A 353 -31.03 -18.88 -35.74
CA ILE A 353 -31.29 -18.70 -34.31
C ILE A 353 -32.67 -19.23 -33.94
N VAL A 354 -32.74 -19.95 -32.83
CA VAL A 354 -33.98 -20.47 -32.24
C VAL A 354 -34.30 -19.82 -30.88
N GLY A 355 -33.34 -19.13 -30.25
CA GLY A 355 -33.59 -18.40 -29.00
C GLY A 355 -32.55 -17.32 -28.71
N ALA A 356 -32.95 -16.30 -27.95
CA ALA A 356 -32.10 -15.20 -27.50
C ALA A 356 -32.34 -14.92 -26.01
N PHE A 357 -31.27 -14.85 -25.22
CA PHE A 357 -31.33 -14.75 -23.77
C PHE A 357 -30.34 -13.73 -23.26
N ARG A 358 -30.74 -12.95 -22.25
CA ARG A 358 -29.84 -11.98 -21.60
C ARG A 358 -28.80 -12.65 -20.71
N TYR A 359 -29.11 -13.83 -20.16
CA TYR A 359 -28.25 -14.58 -19.24
C TYR A 359 -27.85 -15.93 -19.86
N GLU A 360 -26.55 -16.28 -19.79
CA GLU A 360 -26.00 -17.52 -20.37
C GLU A 360 -26.70 -18.79 -19.86
N GLN A 361 -27.00 -18.83 -18.55
CA GLN A 361 -27.63 -20.00 -17.93
C GLN A 361 -28.99 -20.33 -18.55
N ASN A 362 -29.76 -19.30 -18.95
CA ASN A 362 -31.05 -19.49 -19.61
C ASN A 362 -30.86 -20.00 -21.05
N ALA A 363 -29.83 -19.50 -21.75
CA ALA A 363 -29.46 -20.01 -23.08
C ALA A 363 -29.04 -21.48 -23.01
N ARG A 364 -28.24 -21.89 -22.01
CA ARG A 364 -27.88 -23.30 -21.77
C ARG A 364 -29.08 -24.18 -21.49
N LYS A 365 -30.00 -23.72 -20.65
CA LYS A 365 -31.23 -24.48 -20.35
C LYS A 365 -32.05 -24.70 -21.62
N TYR A 366 -32.24 -23.66 -22.43
CA TYR A 366 -32.98 -23.76 -23.69
C TYR A 366 -32.25 -24.63 -24.73
N MET A 367 -30.93 -24.46 -24.89
CA MET A 367 -30.11 -25.29 -25.78
C MET A 367 -30.26 -26.78 -25.45
N ASN A 368 -30.26 -27.16 -24.17
CA ASN A 368 -30.46 -28.57 -23.78
C ASN A 368 -31.85 -29.09 -24.17
N THR A 369 -32.88 -28.24 -24.16
CA THR A 369 -34.22 -28.60 -24.66
C THR A 369 -34.23 -28.79 -26.17
N VAL A 370 -33.49 -27.96 -26.92
CA VAL A 370 -33.35 -28.08 -28.38
C VAL A 370 -32.58 -29.36 -28.75
N ILE A 371 -31.53 -29.69 -28.00
CA ILE A 371 -30.78 -30.96 -28.17
C ILE A 371 -31.70 -32.16 -27.87
N ALA A 372 -32.53 -32.06 -26.83
CA ALA A 372 -33.48 -33.11 -26.49
C ALA A 372 -34.59 -33.31 -27.54
N SER A 373 -34.89 -32.30 -28.38
CA SER A 373 -35.82 -32.43 -29.50
C SER A 373 -35.21 -33.03 -30.76
N GLY A 374 -33.92 -33.39 -30.74
CA GLY A 374 -33.22 -34.03 -31.86
C GLY A 374 -32.41 -33.10 -32.75
N HIS A 375 -32.24 -31.83 -32.38
CA HIS A 375 -31.48 -30.86 -33.16
C HIS A 375 -30.10 -30.63 -32.56
N GLU A 376 -29.09 -30.49 -33.40
CA GLU A 376 -27.81 -29.94 -32.94
C GLU A 376 -27.99 -28.47 -32.58
N ALA A 377 -27.53 -28.05 -31.39
CA ALA A 377 -27.59 -26.64 -30.97
C ALA A 377 -26.33 -26.22 -30.23
N LYS A 378 -25.94 -24.96 -30.43
CA LYS A 378 -24.79 -24.30 -29.79
C LYS A 378 -25.20 -22.92 -29.28
N ILE A 379 -24.39 -22.38 -28.37
CA ILE A 379 -24.57 -21.02 -27.82
C ILE A 379 -23.50 -20.11 -28.38
N GLY A 380 -23.90 -18.92 -28.80
CA GLY A 380 -23.02 -17.84 -29.17
C GLY A 380 -23.41 -16.54 -28.46
N PHE A 381 -22.43 -15.75 -28.06
CA PHE A 381 -22.61 -14.43 -27.48
C PHE A 381 -22.32 -13.36 -28.53
N ASN A 382 -23.11 -12.30 -28.55
CA ASN A 382 -22.84 -11.14 -29.39
C ASN A 382 -22.57 -9.93 -28.50
N SER A 383 -21.31 -9.48 -28.45
CA SER A 383 -20.88 -8.33 -27.64
C SER A 383 -21.55 -7.02 -28.05
N ASN A 384 -21.92 -6.84 -29.32
CA ASN A 384 -22.61 -5.62 -29.76
C ASN A 384 -24.04 -5.53 -29.22
N ARG A 385 -24.74 -6.67 -29.12
CA ARG A 385 -26.13 -6.72 -28.63
C ARG A 385 -26.25 -7.09 -27.15
N GLN A 386 -25.20 -7.64 -26.54
CA GLN A 386 -25.19 -8.13 -25.16
C GLN A 386 -26.23 -9.25 -24.91
N PHE A 387 -26.38 -10.17 -25.88
CA PHE A 387 -27.27 -11.33 -25.79
C PHE A 387 -26.53 -12.64 -26.09
N HIS A 388 -27.00 -13.72 -25.46
CA HIS A 388 -26.64 -15.10 -25.77
C HIS A 388 -27.70 -15.69 -26.70
N TYR A 389 -27.28 -16.15 -27.86
CA TYR A 389 -28.12 -16.77 -28.88
C TYR A 389 -27.93 -18.29 -28.88
N VAL A 390 -29.03 -19.02 -29.01
CA VAL A 390 -29.02 -20.47 -29.27
C VAL A 390 -29.25 -20.66 -30.77
N TYR A 391 -28.30 -21.29 -31.44
CA TYR A 391 -28.33 -21.49 -32.89
C TYR A 391 -28.16 -22.97 -33.22
N ILE A 392 -28.82 -23.42 -34.29
CA ILE A 392 -28.77 -24.82 -34.74
C ILE A 392 -27.97 -25.00 -36.03
N TYR A 393 -27.69 -23.91 -36.74
CA TYR A 393 -26.92 -23.93 -37.97
C TYR A 393 -26.20 -22.59 -38.19
N VAL A 394 -25.00 -22.67 -38.75
CA VAL A 394 -24.23 -21.52 -39.25
C VAL A 394 -23.74 -21.86 -40.65
N GLY A 395 -23.80 -20.88 -41.56
CA GLY A 395 -23.30 -21.05 -42.92
C GLY A 395 -22.89 -19.74 -43.57
N ASP A 396 -21.98 -19.84 -44.54
CA ASP A 396 -21.44 -18.68 -45.27
C ASP A 396 -22.44 -18.15 -46.32
N ASN A 397 -23.22 -19.05 -46.92
CA ASN A 397 -24.23 -18.71 -47.90
C ASN A 397 -25.59 -18.42 -47.26
N LEU A 398 -26.07 -17.18 -47.43
CA LEU A 398 -27.33 -16.72 -46.87
C LEU A 398 -28.55 -17.49 -47.40
N GLU A 399 -28.54 -17.92 -48.66
CA GLU A 399 -29.67 -18.64 -49.25
C GLU A 399 -29.86 -20.04 -48.65
N ASP A 400 -28.75 -20.72 -48.31
CA ASP A 400 -28.79 -22.02 -47.65
C ASP A 400 -29.36 -21.92 -46.23
N VAL A 401 -28.96 -20.88 -45.50
CA VAL A 401 -29.50 -20.59 -44.17
C VAL A 401 -30.99 -20.23 -44.26
N ARG A 402 -31.41 -19.45 -45.27
CA ARG A 402 -32.84 -19.14 -45.51
C ARG A 402 -33.66 -20.40 -45.79
N ALA A 403 -33.15 -21.33 -46.59
CA ALA A 403 -33.83 -22.59 -46.85
C ALA A 403 -34.04 -23.40 -45.56
N ARG A 404 -33.00 -23.50 -44.72
CA ARG A 404 -33.07 -24.20 -43.42
C ARG A 404 -34.00 -23.52 -42.41
N VAL A 405 -34.06 -22.18 -42.38
CA VAL A 405 -35.03 -21.44 -41.56
C VAL A 405 -36.47 -21.71 -41.99
N ARG A 406 -36.73 -21.79 -43.30
CA ARG A 406 -38.08 -22.15 -43.79
C ARG A 406 -38.47 -23.56 -43.36
N GLN A 407 -37.52 -24.49 -43.40
CA GLN A 407 -37.75 -25.86 -42.95
C GLN A 407 -38.02 -25.93 -41.44
N ILE A 408 -37.14 -25.38 -40.59
CA ILE A 408 -37.27 -25.47 -39.13
C ILE A 408 -38.56 -24.81 -38.62
N ARG A 409 -39.04 -23.74 -39.26
CA ARG A 409 -40.27 -23.05 -38.86
C ARG A 409 -41.53 -23.89 -39.04
N THR A 410 -41.45 -25.01 -39.78
CA THR A 410 -42.57 -25.96 -39.89
C THR A 410 -42.67 -26.90 -38.69
N GLU A 411 -41.64 -26.97 -37.86
CA GLU A 411 -41.60 -27.79 -36.65
C GLU A 411 -42.17 -27.02 -35.44
N LYS A 412 -42.93 -27.74 -34.60
CA LYS A 412 -43.59 -27.17 -33.42
C LYS A 412 -42.56 -26.67 -32.41
N GLY A 413 -42.64 -25.40 -32.02
CA GLY A 413 -41.73 -24.75 -31.07
C GLY A 413 -40.60 -23.93 -31.72
N TYR A 414 -40.49 -23.94 -33.05
CA TYR A 414 -39.47 -23.20 -33.82
C TYR A 414 -40.07 -22.23 -34.85
N GLU A 415 -41.36 -21.91 -34.74
CA GLU A 415 -42.12 -21.05 -35.66
C GLU A 415 -41.49 -19.65 -35.78
N ASN A 416 -40.82 -19.22 -34.71
CA ASN A 416 -40.18 -17.91 -34.59
C ASN A 416 -38.68 -17.91 -34.92
N ALA A 417 -38.09 -19.03 -35.38
CA ALA A 417 -36.67 -19.08 -35.73
C ALA A 417 -36.30 -17.98 -36.75
N TRP A 418 -35.12 -17.36 -36.65
CA TRP A 418 -34.75 -16.24 -37.53
C TRP A 418 -33.28 -16.29 -37.92
N ILE A 419 -32.91 -15.48 -38.93
CA ILE A 419 -31.53 -15.35 -39.36
C ILE A 419 -30.88 -14.21 -38.60
N PHE A 420 -29.75 -14.48 -37.97
CA PHE A 420 -28.88 -13.47 -37.40
C PHE A 420 -27.59 -13.40 -38.20
N ARG A 421 -27.29 -12.24 -38.79
CA ARG A 421 -26.12 -12.03 -39.62
C ARG A 421 -25.09 -11.21 -38.87
N ILE A 422 -23.86 -11.71 -38.82
CA ILE A 422 -22.68 -10.99 -38.32
C ILE A 422 -21.82 -10.68 -39.54
N THR A 423 -21.62 -9.39 -39.82
CA THR A 423 -20.75 -8.89 -40.88
C THR A 423 -19.53 -8.20 -40.26
N GLU A 424 -18.47 -8.04 -41.05
CA GLU A 424 -17.28 -7.23 -40.69
C GLU A 424 -17.61 -5.80 -40.25
#